data_AF-A0A1Y5P7C8-F1
#
_entry.id   AF-A0A1Y5P7C8-F1
#
_cell.length_a   1.000
_cell.length_b   1.000
_cell.length_c   1.000
_cell.angle_alpha   90.00
_cell.angle_beta   90.00
_cell.angle_gamma   90.00
#
_symmetry.space_group_name_H-M   'P 1'
#
loop_
_entity.id
_entity.type
_entity.pdbx_description
1 polymer ?
#
loop_
_entity_poly.entity_id
_entity_poly.type
_entity_poly.pdbx_seq_one_letter_code
_entity_poly.pdbx_strand_id
1 'polypeptide(L)'
;MSSSPNPPETPPADPWANLAWWPADWSQFLPDFINTAIVGALVGIGLWIMQTVVAKRERRRLAESAWAHAQPLIRTAVSVPMERTAQIDFFMQYVENVLSSAKGMDLIAWRDALPENTEIAALESLVREAPALKHAMNDLSASVREAVDEILPGSASRRNAVRTHYAGWLLGVDVPRTGIFSASLDVDALMNQIAAHGQPLGYGAKYMRLLTEIESDYAELGRDEVPPSSRARRASAKWSKKRRA
;
A
#
# COMPACT_ATOMS: atom_id res chain seq x y z
N MET A 1 -54.46 71.78 65.52
CA MET A 1 -53.45 70.96 66.21
C MET A 1 -53.96 69.53 66.20
N SER A 2 -53.43 68.69 65.31
CA SER A 2 -53.73 67.25 65.30
C SER A 2 -52.43 66.47 65.15
N SER A 3 -52.24 65.54 66.07
CA SER A 3 -51.06 64.74 66.34
C SER A 3 -50.81 63.68 65.27
N SER A 4 -49.55 63.46 64.91
CA SER A 4 -49.09 62.34 64.06
C SER A 4 -49.42 60.96 64.66
N PRO A 5 -49.63 59.96 63.78
CA PRO A 5 -49.22 58.60 64.05
C PRO A 5 -48.18 58.11 63.02
N ASN A 6 -47.01 57.68 63.49
CA ASN A 6 -46.16 56.69 62.80
C ASN A 6 -46.63 55.28 63.26
N PRO A 7 -46.25 54.13 62.64
CA PRO A 7 -45.64 53.81 61.33
C PRO A 7 -46.37 52.60 60.65
N PRO A 8 -45.77 51.85 59.69
CA PRO A 8 -44.99 50.68 60.10
C PRO A 8 -43.64 50.58 59.36
N GLU A 9 -42.59 50.21 60.12
CA GLU A 9 -41.30 49.82 59.55
C GLU A 9 -41.48 48.59 58.66
N THR A 10 -41.25 48.76 57.36
CA THR A 10 -41.02 47.62 56.47
C THR A 10 -39.71 46.94 56.88
N PRO A 11 -39.69 45.62 57.11
CA PRO A 11 -38.43 44.92 57.34
C PRO A 11 -37.51 45.14 56.13
N PRO A 12 -36.18 45.31 56.34
CA PRO A 12 -35.26 45.45 55.23
C PRO A 12 -35.36 44.22 54.34
N ALA A 13 -35.62 44.42 53.05
CA ALA A 13 -35.59 43.36 52.06
C ALA A 13 -34.24 42.64 52.15
N ASP A 14 -34.27 41.32 52.30
CA ASP A 14 -33.07 40.49 52.41
C ASP A 14 -32.13 40.78 51.24
N PRO A 15 -30.92 41.34 51.47
CA PRO A 15 -29.97 41.66 50.40
C PRO A 15 -29.47 40.40 49.67
N TRP A 16 -29.72 39.22 50.25
CA TRP A 16 -29.43 37.91 49.68
C TRP A 16 -30.38 37.50 48.55
N ALA A 17 -31.58 38.07 48.46
CA ALA A 17 -32.52 37.76 47.38
C ALA A 17 -31.99 38.22 46.01
N ASN A 18 -31.14 39.25 45.98
CA ASN A 18 -30.53 39.79 44.76
C ASN A 18 -29.16 39.16 44.44
N LEU A 19 -28.65 38.25 45.28
CA LEU A 19 -27.38 37.53 45.09
C LEU A 19 -27.56 36.11 44.54
N ALA A 20 -28.80 35.64 44.39
CA ALA A 20 -29.09 34.47 43.58
C ALA A 20 -28.83 34.81 42.11
N TRP A 21 -27.57 34.68 41.67
CA TRP A 21 -27.18 34.70 40.26
C TRP A 21 -27.74 33.51 39.45
N TRP A 22 -28.69 32.78 40.06
CA TRP A 22 -29.31 31.59 39.56
C TRP A 22 -30.75 31.89 39.12
N PRO A 23 -31.20 31.42 37.94
CA PRO A 23 -32.54 31.67 37.45
C PRO A 23 -33.60 31.05 38.37
N ALA A 24 -34.67 31.80 38.65
CA ALA A 24 -35.76 31.40 39.55
C ALA A 24 -36.55 30.18 39.05
N ASP A 25 -36.57 29.92 37.73
CA ASP A 25 -37.37 28.85 37.11
C ASP A 25 -36.49 27.76 36.47
N TRP A 26 -35.99 26.84 37.31
CA TRP A 26 -35.23 25.65 36.88
C TRP A 26 -35.97 24.76 35.89
N SER A 27 -37.31 24.77 35.93
CA SER A 27 -38.16 23.95 35.07
C SER A 27 -38.13 24.38 33.61
N GLN A 28 -37.82 25.64 33.31
CA GLN A 28 -37.68 26.15 31.94
C GLN A 28 -36.22 26.16 31.49
N PHE A 29 -35.28 26.41 32.41
CA PHE A 29 -33.86 26.42 32.09
C PHE A 29 -33.30 25.05 31.66
N LEU A 30 -33.66 23.96 32.36
CA LEU A 30 -33.14 22.62 32.01
C LEU A 30 -33.54 22.19 30.59
N PRO A 31 -34.83 22.26 30.19
CA PRO A 31 -35.24 21.92 28.83
C PRO A 31 -34.60 22.80 27.75
N ASP A 32 -34.46 24.11 27.98
CA ASP A 32 -33.86 25.02 27.02
C ASP A 32 -32.33 24.81 26.89
N PHE A 33 -31.65 24.53 27.99
CA PHE A 33 -30.23 24.17 27.98
C PHE A 33 -29.99 22.84 27.25
N ILE A 34 -30.81 21.82 27.52
CA ILE A 34 -30.74 20.53 26.83
C ILE A 34 -31.02 20.70 25.33
N ASN A 35 -32.06 21.46 24.96
CA ASN A 35 -32.37 21.74 23.56
C ASN A 35 -31.22 22.46 22.85
N THR A 36 -30.62 23.48 23.49
CA THR A 36 -29.49 24.22 22.93
C THR A 36 -28.26 23.32 22.77
N ALA A 37 -27.99 22.45 23.75
CA ALA A 37 -26.90 21.48 23.68
C ALA A 37 -27.10 20.45 22.55
N ILE A 38 -28.33 19.93 22.39
CA ILE A 38 -28.68 18.99 21.33
C ILE A 38 -28.54 19.66 19.95
N VAL A 39 -29.06 20.87 19.79
CA VAL A 39 -28.96 21.63 18.53
C VAL A 39 -27.50 21.94 18.21
N GLY A 40 -26.71 22.39 19.20
CA GLY A 40 -25.28 22.63 19.05
C GLY A 40 -24.51 21.37 18.64
N ALA A 41 -24.81 20.22 19.25
CA ALA A 41 -24.20 18.95 18.90
C ALA A 41 -24.56 18.51 17.46
N LEU A 42 -25.82 18.66 17.04
CA LEU A 42 -26.25 18.31 15.69
C LEU A 42 -25.58 19.20 14.63
N VAL A 43 -25.49 20.52 14.88
CA VAL A 43 -24.78 21.46 14.00
C VAL A 43 -23.29 21.12 13.95
N GLY A 44 -22.67 20.84 15.10
CA GLY A 44 -21.26 20.44 15.18
C GLY A 44 -20.97 19.16 14.40
N ILE A 45 -21.81 18.12 14.56
CA ILE A 45 -21.72 16.87 13.80
C ILE A 45 -21.93 17.13 12.31
N GLY A 46 -22.91 17.96 11.94
CA GLY A 46 -23.18 18.31 10.55
C GLY A 46 -21.99 18.99 9.87
N LEU A 47 -21.38 19.98 10.53
CA LEU A 47 -20.19 20.67 10.05
C LEU A 47 -18.99 19.72 9.95
N TRP A 48 -18.78 18.86 10.95
CA TRP A 48 -17.72 17.87 10.95
C TRP A 48 -17.85 16.86 9.78
N ILE A 49 -19.06 16.34 9.54
CA ILE A 49 -19.34 15.47 8.39
C ILE A 49 -19.07 16.22 7.08
N MET A 50 -19.50 17.47 6.97
CA MET A 50 -19.29 18.26 5.75
C MET A 50 -17.80 18.49 5.48
N GLN A 51 -17.03 18.90 6.50
CA GLN A 51 -15.59 19.13 6.39
C GLN A 51 -14.83 17.85 6.03
N THR A 52 -15.15 16.72 6.65
CA THR A 52 -14.52 15.43 6.35
C THR A 52 -14.82 14.97 4.92
N VAL A 53 -16.05 15.18 4.43
CA VAL A 53 -16.41 14.87 3.04
C VAL A 53 -15.67 15.76 2.05
N VAL A 54 -15.54 17.06 2.32
CA VAL A 54 -14.79 17.99 1.47
C VAL A 54 -13.31 17.63 1.43
N ALA A 55 -12.68 17.41 2.59
CA ALA A 55 -11.28 16.99 2.68
C ALA A 55 -11.03 15.68 1.94
N LYS A 56 -11.95 14.70 2.05
CA LYS A 56 -11.84 13.44 1.30
C LYS A 56 -11.92 13.64 -0.21
N ARG A 57 -12.82 14.50 -0.68
CA ARG A 57 -12.95 14.83 -2.11
C ARG A 57 -11.72 15.55 -2.65
N GLU A 58 -11.18 16.47 -1.87
CA GLU A 58 -9.98 17.22 -2.24
C GLU A 58 -8.75 16.32 -2.32
N ARG A 59 -8.51 15.49 -1.29
CA ARG A 59 -7.45 14.47 -1.29
C ARG A 59 -7.55 13.55 -2.50
N ARG A 60 -8.77 13.08 -2.79
CA ARG A 60 -9.04 12.27 -3.98
C ARG A 60 -8.69 12.99 -5.27
N ARG A 61 -9.10 14.25 -5.45
CA ARG A 61 -8.78 15.03 -6.65
C ARG A 61 -7.28 15.27 -6.81
N LEU A 62 -6.59 15.59 -5.72
CA LEU A 62 -5.13 15.77 -5.73
C LEU A 62 -4.43 14.46 -6.10
N ALA A 63 -4.86 13.32 -5.52
CA ALA A 63 -4.34 12.01 -5.87
C ALA A 63 -4.65 11.62 -7.32
N GLU A 64 -5.86 11.89 -7.84
CA GLU A 64 -6.21 11.63 -9.24
C GLU A 64 -5.34 12.45 -10.20
N SER A 65 -5.13 13.73 -9.87
CA SER A 65 -4.27 14.62 -10.66
C SER A 65 -2.81 14.15 -10.60
N ALA A 66 -2.27 13.90 -9.42
CA ALA A 66 -0.88 13.45 -9.27
C ALA A 66 -0.65 12.09 -9.94
N TRP A 67 -1.60 11.16 -9.80
CA TRP A 67 -1.57 9.88 -10.49
C TRP A 67 -1.58 10.04 -12.01
N ALA A 68 -2.45 10.90 -12.56
CA ALA A 68 -2.50 11.13 -14.01
C ALA A 68 -1.16 11.63 -14.59
N HIS A 69 -0.37 12.37 -13.81
CA HIS A 69 0.97 12.80 -14.23
C HIS A 69 2.02 11.70 -14.06
N ALA A 70 1.91 10.88 -13.02
CA ALA A 70 2.84 9.78 -12.71
C ALA A 70 2.65 8.56 -13.63
N GLN A 71 1.41 8.21 -13.93
CA GLN A 71 1.02 7.01 -14.67
C GLN A 71 1.79 6.80 -15.98
N PRO A 72 1.97 7.80 -16.88
CA PRO A 72 2.73 7.57 -18.10
C PRO A 72 4.21 7.22 -17.85
N LEU A 73 4.83 7.79 -16.82
CA LEU A 73 6.21 7.47 -16.44
C LEU A 73 6.32 6.03 -15.94
N ILE A 74 5.39 5.62 -15.08
CA ILE A 74 5.31 4.24 -14.57
C ILE A 74 5.07 3.27 -15.73
N ARG A 75 4.12 3.56 -16.63
CA ARG A 75 3.84 2.74 -17.81
C ARG A 75 5.03 2.61 -18.75
N THR A 76 5.80 3.69 -18.92
CA THR A 76 7.05 3.64 -19.71
C THR A 76 8.08 2.74 -19.04
N ALA A 77 8.20 2.80 -17.71
CA ALA A 77 9.11 1.97 -16.94
C ALA A 77 8.75 0.47 -17.01
N VAL A 78 7.46 0.13 -17.10
CA VAL A 78 6.99 -1.28 -17.21
C VAL A 78 6.67 -1.74 -18.63
N SER A 79 7.08 -0.96 -19.64
CA SER A 79 6.76 -1.24 -21.04
C SER A 79 7.37 -2.55 -21.57
N VAL A 80 8.43 -3.03 -20.91
CA VAL A 80 9.06 -4.31 -21.23
C VAL A 80 8.50 -5.37 -20.28
N PRO A 81 7.89 -6.46 -20.80
CA PRO A 81 7.49 -7.60 -19.97
C PRO A 81 8.69 -8.17 -19.22
N MET A 82 8.48 -8.54 -17.96
CA MET A 82 9.52 -9.19 -17.17
C MET A 82 9.71 -10.62 -17.69
N GLU A 83 10.90 -10.92 -18.21
CA GLU A 83 11.25 -12.24 -18.69
C GLU A 83 12.27 -12.86 -17.73
N ARG A 84 11.95 -14.06 -17.22
CA ARG A 84 12.89 -14.79 -16.36
C ARG A 84 14.11 -15.21 -17.17
N THR A 85 15.29 -14.98 -16.62
CA THR A 85 16.56 -15.45 -17.20
C THR A 85 17.28 -16.37 -16.22
N ALA A 86 18.39 -16.96 -16.64
CA ALA A 86 19.23 -17.80 -15.79
C ALA A 86 20.04 -17.01 -14.75
N GLN A 87 19.89 -15.68 -14.70
CA GLN A 87 20.58 -14.81 -13.75
C GLN A 87 19.69 -14.60 -12.53
N ILE A 88 20.24 -14.75 -11.32
CA ILE A 88 19.48 -14.60 -10.06
C ILE A 88 18.98 -13.15 -9.90
N ASP A 89 19.70 -12.17 -10.43
CA ASP A 89 19.45 -10.74 -10.29
C ASP A 89 18.65 -10.10 -11.44
N PHE A 90 18.12 -10.89 -12.38
CA PHE A 90 17.45 -10.40 -13.58
C PHE A 90 16.33 -9.36 -13.31
N PHE A 91 15.59 -9.50 -12.20
CA PHE A 91 14.47 -8.62 -11.85
C PHE A 91 14.91 -7.17 -11.60
N MET A 92 16.16 -6.95 -11.16
CA MET A 92 16.68 -5.63 -10.81
C MET A 92 16.59 -4.67 -11.99
N GLN A 93 16.86 -5.16 -13.21
CA GLN A 93 16.78 -4.39 -14.45
C GLN A 93 15.38 -3.82 -14.69
N TYR A 94 14.33 -4.54 -14.29
CA TYR A 94 12.94 -4.15 -14.51
C TYR A 94 12.42 -3.26 -13.37
N VAL A 95 12.75 -3.61 -12.13
CA VAL A 95 12.21 -2.94 -10.94
C VAL A 95 12.88 -1.60 -10.68
N GLU A 96 14.16 -1.42 -11.01
CA GLU A 96 14.90 -0.17 -10.74
C GLU A 96 14.29 1.05 -11.42
N ASN A 97 13.85 0.92 -12.67
CA ASN A 97 13.19 2.00 -13.41
C ASN A 97 11.86 2.40 -12.77
N VAL A 98 11.10 1.43 -12.27
CA VAL A 98 9.83 1.65 -11.57
C VAL A 98 10.07 2.35 -10.24
N LEU A 99 11.05 1.87 -9.46
CA LEU A 99 11.41 2.49 -8.17
C LEU A 99 11.91 3.92 -8.35
N SER A 100 12.73 4.17 -9.36
CA SER A 100 13.21 5.50 -9.72
C SER A 100 12.06 6.43 -10.08
N SER A 101 11.11 5.95 -10.88
CA SER A 101 9.92 6.70 -11.28
C SER A 101 8.97 6.97 -10.11
N ALA A 102 8.88 6.06 -9.15
CA ALA A 102 8.06 6.20 -7.95
C ALA A 102 8.68 7.09 -6.86
N LYS A 103 9.94 7.51 -7.04
CA LYS A 103 10.69 8.26 -6.03
C LYS A 103 10.01 9.59 -5.71
N GLY A 104 9.71 9.82 -4.43
CA GLY A 104 9.08 11.05 -3.96
C GLY A 104 7.55 11.07 -4.07
N MET A 105 6.93 9.97 -4.51
CA MET A 105 5.47 9.81 -4.49
C MET A 105 5.00 9.35 -3.10
N ASP A 106 3.92 9.96 -2.61
CA ASP A 106 3.25 9.50 -1.38
C ASP A 106 2.23 8.41 -1.73
N LEU A 107 2.73 7.20 -2.02
CA LEU A 107 1.93 6.07 -2.48
C LEU A 107 0.89 5.63 -1.45
N ILE A 108 1.19 5.79 -0.15
CA ILE A 108 0.25 5.48 0.94
C ILE A 108 -0.93 6.46 0.89
N ALA A 109 -0.68 7.77 0.82
CA ALA A 109 -1.73 8.75 0.72
C ALA A 109 -2.56 8.58 -0.58
N TRP A 110 -1.92 8.20 -1.68
CA TRP A 110 -2.61 7.93 -2.94
C TRP A 110 -3.50 6.70 -2.86
N ARG A 111 -3.05 5.62 -2.24
CA ARG A 111 -3.86 4.42 -2.01
C ARG A 111 -5.06 4.71 -1.11
N ASP A 112 -4.86 5.46 -0.03
CA ASP A 112 -5.95 5.85 0.88
C ASP A 112 -6.99 6.73 0.17
N ALA A 113 -6.54 7.60 -0.73
CA ALA A 113 -7.40 8.47 -1.51
C ALA A 113 -8.09 7.76 -2.70
N LEU A 114 -7.44 6.73 -3.26
CA LEU A 114 -7.86 5.97 -4.44
C LEU A 114 -7.79 4.44 -4.21
N PRO A 115 -8.58 3.90 -3.27
CA PRO A 115 -8.51 2.48 -2.90
C PRO A 115 -8.94 1.52 -4.02
N GLU A 116 -9.65 2.02 -5.03
CA GLU A 116 -10.14 1.25 -6.18
C GLU A 116 -9.10 1.13 -7.31
N ASN A 117 -7.96 1.83 -7.20
CA ASN A 117 -6.93 1.83 -8.23
C ASN A 117 -5.90 0.73 -7.95
N THR A 118 -6.00 -0.38 -8.69
CA THR A 118 -5.11 -1.54 -8.53
C THR A 118 -3.67 -1.23 -8.95
N GLU A 119 -3.44 -0.33 -9.91
CA GLU A 119 -2.09 0.09 -10.32
C GLU A 119 -1.35 0.80 -9.17
N ILE A 120 -2.04 1.65 -8.39
CA ILE A 120 -1.43 2.32 -7.22
C ILE A 120 -1.10 1.31 -6.12
N ALA A 121 -1.98 0.34 -5.88
CA ALA A 121 -1.75 -0.71 -4.89
C ALA A 121 -0.56 -1.61 -5.29
N ALA A 122 -0.47 -1.98 -6.57
CA ALA A 122 0.64 -2.75 -7.11
C ALA A 122 1.96 -1.96 -7.03
N LEU A 123 1.95 -0.67 -7.35
CA LEU A 123 3.14 0.19 -7.25
C LEU A 123 3.64 0.30 -5.80
N GLU A 124 2.74 0.52 -4.84
CA GLU A 124 3.11 0.56 -3.42
C GLU A 124 3.69 -0.78 -2.95
N SER A 125 3.04 -1.88 -3.32
CA SER A 125 3.48 -3.24 -2.98
C SER A 125 4.88 -3.50 -3.52
N LEU A 126 5.12 -3.21 -4.80
CA LEU A 126 6.42 -3.33 -5.46
C LEU A 126 7.50 -2.47 -4.79
N VAL A 127 7.20 -1.22 -4.45
CA VAL A 127 8.14 -0.33 -3.73
C VAL A 127 8.46 -0.86 -2.33
N ARG A 128 7.47 -1.41 -1.64
CA ARG A 128 7.63 -1.98 -0.29
C ARG A 128 8.43 -3.29 -0.29
N GLU A 129 8.23 -4.14 -1.29
CA GLU A 129 8.75 -5.51 -1.31
C GLU A 129 10.10 -5.64 -2.03
N ALA A 130 10.42 -4.72 -2.95
CA ALA A 130 11.69 -4.73 -3.68
C ALA A 130 12.95 -4.83 -2.79
N PRO A 131 13.06 -4.15 -1.64
CA PRO A 131 14.20 -4.33 -0.74
C PRO A 131 14.31 -5.76 -0.18
N ALA A 132 13.18 -6.36 0.20
CA ALA A 132 13.14 -7.72 0.73
C ALA A 132 13.54 -8.74 -0.35
N LEU A 133 13.08 -8.54 -1.60
CA LEU A 133 13.49 -9.37 -2.73
C LEU A 133 14.99 -9.24 -3.00
N LYS A 134 15.54 -8.02 -2.97
CA LYS A 134 16.99 -7.78 -3.13
C LYS A 134 17.82 -8.46 -2.04
N HIS A 135 17.34 -8.46 -0.79
CA HIS A 135 18.00 -9.21 0.28
C HIS A 135 17.95 -10.73 0.03
N ALA A 136 16.79 -11.28 -0.32
CA ALA A 136 16.65 -12.71 -0.62
C ALA A 136 17.51 -13.13 -1.84
N MET A 137 17.62 -12.27 -2.85
CA MET A 137 18.49 -12.44 -4.01
C MET A 137 19.97 -12.53 -3.61
N ASN A 138 20.42 -11.63 -2.73
CA ASN A 138 21.80 -11.63 -2.22
C ASN A 138 22.09 -12.90 -1.40
N ASP A 139 21.18 -13.28 -0.51
CA ASP A 139 21.29 -14.49 0.31
C ASP A 139 21.37 -15.74 -0.56
N LEU A 140 20.50 -15.85 -1.57
CA LEU A 140 20.52 -16.95 -2.54
C LEU A 140 21.82 -16.97 -3.33
N SER A 141 22.25 -15.83 -3.86
CA SER A 141 23.49 -15.72 -4.64
C SER A 141 24.72 -16.12 -3.83
N ALA A 142 24.78 -15.71 -2.56
CA ALA A 142 25.85 -16.07 -1.64
C ALA A 142 25.84 -17.58 -1.33
N SER A 143 24.67 -18.15 -1.02
CA SER A 143 24.53 -19.57 -0.71
C SER A 143 24.87 -20.48 -1.90
N VAL A 144 24.41 -20.13 -3.11
CA VAL A 144 24.78 -20.82 -4.36
C VAL A 144 26.27 -20.70 -4.63
N ARG A 145 26.85 -19.53 -4.38
CA ARG A 145 28.28 -19.31 -4.55
C ARG A 145 29.09 -20.24 -3.64
N GLU A 146 28.75 -20.27 -2.36
CA GLU A 146 29.39 -21.09 -1.32
C GLU A 146 29.29 -22.58 -1.64
N ALA A 147 28.07 -23.09 -1.89
CA ALA A 147 27.87 -24.51 -2.20
C ALA A 147 28.65 -24.96 -3.45
N VAL A 148 28.70 -24.13 -4.50
CA VAL A 148 29.48 -24.45 -5.71
C VAL A 148 30.99 -24.34 -5.48
N ASP A 149 31.46 -23.37 -4.70
CA ASP A 149 32.89 -23.25 -4.37
C ASP A 149 33.38 -24.46 -3.54
N GLU A 150 32.52 -25.01 -2.66
CA GLU A 150 32.83 -26.17 -1.82
C GLU A 150 32.84 -27.49 -2.62
N ILE A 151 31.83 -27.72 -3.47
CA ILE A 151 31.70 -28.99 -4.22
C ILE A 151 32.67 -29.05 -5.41
N LEU A 152 32.94 -27.91 -6.05
CA LEU A 152 33.66 -27.85 -7.32
C LEU A 152 34.99 -27.08 -7.21
N PRO A 153 36.08 -27.74 -6.79
CA PRO A 153 37.41 -27.18 -6.96
C PRO A 153 37.73 -27.08 -8.46
N GLY A 154 38.22 -25.93 -8.93
CA GLY A 154 38.50 -25.74 -10.35
C GLY A 154 38.67 -24.29 -10.80
N SER A 155 38.46 -24.04 -12.09
CA SER A 155 38.51 -22.68 -12.66
C SER A 155 37.26 -21.88 -12.32
N ALA A 156 37.41 -20.55 -12.19
CA ALA A 156 36.29 -19.64 -11.95
C ALA A 156 35.22 -19.74 -13.05
N SER A 157 35.62 -19.94 -14.31
CA SER A 157 34.70 -20.08 -15.44
C SER A 157 33.79 -21.31 -15.30
N ARG A 158 34.33 -22.45 -14.85
CA ARG A 158 33.54 -23.67 -14.64
C ARG A 158 32.54 -23.48 -13.49
N ARG A 159 32.98 -22.89 -12.38
CA ARG A 159 32.09 -22.59 -11.24
C ARG A 159 30.97 -21.63 -11.64
N ASN A 160 31.28 -20.58 -12.40
CA ASN A 160 30.26 -19.64 -12.87
C ASN A 160 29.25 -20.31 -13.81
N ALA A 161 29.68 -21.17 -14.73
CA ALA A 161 28.76 -21.91 -15.60
C ALA A 161 27.79 -22.80 -14.79
N VAL A 162 28.30 -23.50 -13.78
CA VAL A 162 27.50 -24.34 -12.87
C VAL A 162 26.51 -23.49 -12.08
N ARG A 163 26.93 -22.34 -11.56
CA ARG A 163 26.04 -21.40 -10.84
C ARG A 163 24.90 -20.90 -11.71
N THR A 164 25.19 -20.47 -12.94
CA THR A 164 24.16 -20.02 -13.89
C THR A 164 23.20 -21.14 -14.24
N HIS A 165 23.70 -22.36 -14.43
CA HIS A 165 22.84 -23.50 -14.73
C HIS A 165 21.95 -23.88 -13.52
N TYR A 166 22.50 -23.88 -12.30
CA TYR A 166 21.73 -24.11 -11.08
C TYR A 166 20.70 -23.01 -10.83
N ALA A 167 21.04 -21.75 -11.07
CA ALA A 167 20.12 -20.62 -11.01
C ALA A 167 18.98 -20.76 -12.03
N GLY A 168 19.29 -21.13 -13.28
CA GLY A 168 18.28 -21.45 -14.29
C GLY A 168 17.32 -22.56 -13.84
N TRP A 169 17.86 -23.66 -13.31
CA TRP A 169 17.07 -24.74 -12.74
C TRP A 169 16.14 -24.27 -11.61
N LEU A 170 16.66 -23.48 -10.65
CA LEU A 170 15.86 -22.91 -9.56
C LEU A 170 14.75 -21.99 -10.05
N LEU A 171 15.01 -21.21 -11.10
CA LEU A 171 14.07 -20.24 -11.66
C LEU A 171 13.08 -20.87 -12.65
N GLY A 172 13.25 -22.16 -12.98
CA GLY A 172 12.47 -22.85 -14.01
C GLY A 172 12.78 -22.40 -15.44
N VAL A 173 13.98 -21.85 -15.66
CA VAL A 173 14.47 -21.40 -16.97
C VAL A 173 15.37 -22.48 -17.54
N ASP A 174 15.06 -22.93 -18.76
CA ASP A 174 15.90 -23.92 -19.46
C ASP A 174 17.21 -23.25 -19.90
N VAL A 175 18.34 -23.77 -19.40
CA VAL A 175 19.67 -23.28 -19.73
C VAL A 175 20.37 -24.33 -20.57
N PRO A 176 20.69 -24.02 -21.85
CA PRO A 176 21.39 -24.96 -22.70
C PRO A 176 22.67 -25.47 -22.03
N ARG A 177 22.86 -26.80 -22.02
CA ARG A 177 24.10 -27.42 -21.56
C ARG A 177 25.24 -26.98 -22.48
N THR A 178 25.97 -25.94 -22.10
CA THR A 178 27.11 -25.43 -22.87
C THR A 178 28.29 -26.41 -22.76
N GLY A 179 29.23 -26.35 -23.71
CA GLY A 179 30.40 -27.26 -23.78
C GLY A 179 31.35 -27.24 -22.56
N ILE A 180 31.09 -26.38 -21.56
CA ILE A 180 31.77 -26.37 -20.25
C ILE A 180 31.32 -27.58 -19.40
N PHE A 181 30.11 -28.08 -19.64
CA PHE A 181 29.62 -29.37 -19.14
C PHE A 181 30.10 -30.46 -20.08
N SER A 182 31.38 -30.86 -19.96
CA SER A 182 31.91 -32.01 -20.71
C SER A 182 31.10 -33.27 -20.39
N ALA A 183 31.08 -34.25 -21.31
CA ALA A 183 30.37 -35.53 -21.17
C ALA A 183 30.72 -36.36 -19.91
N SER A 184 31.72 -35.92 -19.14
CA SER A 184 32.16 -36.52 -17.87
C SER A 184 31.53 -35.90 -16.62
N LEU A 185 30.83 -34.77 -16.72
CA LEU A 185 30.14 -34.16 -15.58
C LEU A 185 28.67 -34.56 -15.61
N ASP A 186 28.28 -35.44 -14.70
CA ASP A 186 26.87 -35.71 -14.42
C ASP A 186 26.26 -34.46 -13.77
N VAL A 187 25.66 -33.61 -14.60
CA VAL A 187 25.02 -32.36 -14.19
C VAL A 187 23.92 -32.63 -13.19
N ASP A 188 23.16 -33.70 -13.38
CA ASP A 188 22.02 -34.03 -12.55
C ASP A 188 22.49 -34.49 -11.16
N ALA A 189 23.55 -35.31 -11.09
CA ALA A 189 24.22 -35.66 -9.82
C ALA A 189 24.81 -34.42 -9.12
N LEU A 190 25.40 -33.50 -9.88
CA LEU A 190 25.96 -32.27 -9.34
C LEU A 190 24.88 -31.33 -8.78
N MET A 191 23.76 -31.16 -9.50
CA MET A 191 22.63 -30.36 -9.01
C MET A 191 22.07 -30.97 -7.71
N ASN A 192 21.98 -32.31 -7.63
CA ASN A 192 21.54 -33.01 -6.42
C ASN A 192 22.52 -32.82 -5.25
N GLN A 193 23.83 -32.79 -5.50
CA GLN A 193 24.82 -32.49 -4.46
C GLN A 193 24.70 -31.04 -3.95
N ILE A 194 24.57 -30.06 -4.85
CA ILE A 194 24.36 -28.65 -4.47
C ILE A 194 23.05 -28.50 -3.69
N ALA A 195 21.98 -29.17 -4.13
CA ALA A 195 20.69 -29.20 -3.43
C ALA A 195 20.79 -29.84 -2.03
N ALA A 196 21.66 -30.84 -1.85
CA ALA A 196 21.87 -31.50 -0.56
C ALA A 196 22.51 -30.61 0.51
N HIS A 197 23.15 -29.49 0.13
CA HIS A 197 23.58 -28.47 1.10
C HIS A 197 22.41 -27.77 1.80
N GLY A 198 21.17 -27.92 1.30
CA GLY A 198 19.92 -27.49 1.95
C GLY A 198 19.68 -25.97 2.00
N GLN A 199 20.72 -25.17 2.25
CA GLN A 199 20.63 -23.71 2.31
C GLN A 199 20.20 -23.08 0.98
N PRO A 200 20.73 -23.49 -0.20
CA PRO A 200 20.34 -22.87 -1.48
C PRO A 200 18.86 -23.09 -1.80
N LEU A 201 18.29 -24.25 -1.44
CA LEU A 201 16.87 -24.54 -1.63
C LEU A 201 15.98 -23.69 -0.72
N GLY A 202 16.37 -23.49 0.54
CA GLY A 202 15.64 -22.65 1.48
C GLY A 202 15.60 -21.18 1.04
N TYR A 203 16.75 -20.62 0.66
CA TYR A 203 16.82 -19.27 0.10
C TYR A 203 16.13 -19.17 -1.26
N GLY A 204 16.22 -20.21 -2.09
CA GLY A 204 15.54 -20.30 -3.38
C GLY A 204 14.02 -20.21 -3.23
N ALA A 205 13.43 -20.98 -2.31
CA ALA A 205 11.99 -20.94 -2.05
C ALA A 205 11.52 -19.55 -1.56
N LYS A 206 12.28 -18.93 -0.65
CA LYS A 206 11.98 -17.56 -0.16
C LYS A 206 12.06 -16.54 -1.30
N TYR A 207 13.10 -16.61 -2.12
CA TYR A 207 13.29 -15.74 -3.26
C TYR A 207 12.18 -15.91 -4.29
N MET A 208 11.84 -17.15 -4.68
CA MET A 208 10.80 -17.45 -5.66
C MET A 208 9.41 -16.98 -5.22
N ARG A 209 9.10 -17.07 -3.92
CA ARG A 209 7.84 -16.55 -3.38
C ARG A 209 7.74 -15.04 -3.59
N LEU A 210 8.74 -14.29 -3.13
CA LEU A 210 8.77 -12.83 -3.27
C LEU A 210 8.81 -12.39 -4.73
N LEU A 211 9.54 -13.13 -5.57
CA LEU A 211 9.62 -12.87 -7.00
C LEU A 211 8.25 -13.02 -7.67
N THR A 212 7.48 -14.05 -7.31
CA THR A 212 6.13 -14.27 -7.86
C THR A 212 5.16 -13.15 -7.46
N GLU A 213 5.27 -12.66 -6.22
CA GLU A 213 4.49 -11.51 -5.72
C GLU A 213 4.83 -10.25 -6.55
N ILE A 214 6.12 -9.95 -6.74
CA ILE A 214 6.57 -8.79 -7.55
C ILE A 214 6.25 -8.93 -9.04
N GLU A 215 6.36 -10.12 -9.62
CA GLU A 215 5.98 -10.37 -11.02
C GLU A 215 4.50 -10.07 -11.26
N SER A 216 3.63 -10.46 -10.32
CA SER A 216 2.20 -10.16 -10.37
C SER A 216 1.94 -8.65 -10.29
N ASP A 217 2.58 -7.95 -9.36
CA ASP A 217 2.44 -6.50 -9.20
C ASP A 217 2.97 -5.75 -10.43
N TYR A 218 4.13 -6.17 -10.97
CA TYR A 218 4.71 -5.61 -12.18
C TYR A 218 3.76 -5.79 -13.38
N ALA A 219 3.16 -6.97 -13.53
CA ALA A 219 2.20 -7.25 -14.59
C ALA A 219 0.92 -6.39 -14.46
N GLU A 220 0.45 -6.11 -13.23
CA GLU A 220 -0.69 -5.23 -12.98
C GLU A 220 -0.41 -3.79 -13.47
N LEU A 221 0.79 -3.28 -13.24
CA LEU A 221 1.21 -1.95 -13.72
C LEU A 221 1.26 -1.84 -15.26
N GLY A 222 1.54 -2.95 -15.93
CA GLY A 222 1.64 -3.03 -17.40
C GLY A 222 0.30 -3.28 -18.10
N ARG A 223 -0.83 -3.39 -17.39
CA ARG A 223 -2.13 -3.63 -18.03
C ARG A 223 -2.62 -2.40 -18.78
N ASP A 224 -2.98 -2.61 -20.05
CA ASP A 224 -3.57 -1.58 -20.91
C ASP A 224 -4.98 -1.14 -20.47
N GLU A 225 -5.62 -1.87 -19.56
CA GLU A 225 -6.98 -1.55 -19.12
C GLU A 225 -7.00 -0.35 -18.17
N VAL A 226 -7.43 0.81 -18.69
CA VAL A 226 -7.98 1.87 -17.85
C VAL A 226 -9.19 1.28 -17.13
N PRO A 227 -9.19 1.10 -15.79
CA PRO A 227 -10.37 0.59 -15.11
C PRO A 227 -11.54 1.53 -15.43
N PRO A 228 -12.70 1.01 -15.86
CA PRO A 228 -13.81 1.87 -16.25
C PRO A 228 -14.15 2.76 -15.06
N SER A 229 -14.10 4.08 -15.29
CA SER A 229 -14.40 5.07 -14.26
C SER A 229 -15.69 4.69 -13.52
N SER A 230 -15.78 5.00 -12.24
CA SER A 230 -16.97 4.69 -11.42
C SER A 230 -18.29 5.18 -12.05
N ARG A 231 -18.23 6.22 -12.91
CA ARG A 231 -19.34 6.67 -13.78
C ARG A 231 -19.70 5.66 -14.87
N ALA A 232 -18.71 5.10 -15.57
CA ALA A 232 -18.92 4.09 -16.60
C ALA A 232 -19.50 2.79 -16.03
N ARG A 233 -19.06 2.34 -14.84
CA ARG A 233 -19.67 1.18 -14.14
C ARG A 233 -21.13 1.41 -13.74
N ARG A 234 -21.49 2.62 -13.30
CA ARG A 234 -22.90 2.96 -12.98
C ARG A 234 -23.76 3.06 -14.24
N ALA A 235 -23.20 3.54 -15.35
CA ALA A 235 -23.91 3.63 -16.62
C ALA A 235 -24.18 2.23 -17.21
N SER A 236 -23.20 1.33 -17.20
CA SER A 236 -23.35 -0.05 -17.66
C SER A 236 -24.30 -0.86 -16.77
N ALA A 237 -24.28 -0.67 -15.45
CA ALA A 237 -25.23 -1.29 -14.53
C ALA A 237 -26.68 -0.82 -14.78
N LYS A 238 -26.89 0.48 -15.07
CA LYS A 238 -28.22 1.01 -15.44
C LYS A 238 -28.71 0.47 -16.78
N TRP A 239 -27.81 0.31 -17.76
CA TRP A 239 -28.15 -0.25 -19.07
C TRP A 239 -28.50 -1.74 -19.01
N SER A 240 -27.77 -2.53 -18.20
CA SER A 240 -28.06 -3.95 -17.96
C SER A 240 -29.43 -4.16 -17.31
N LYS A 241 -29.79 -3.30 -16.35
CA LYS A 241 -31.08 -3.38 -15.65
C LYS A 241 -32.28 -3.00 -16.54
N LYS A 242 -32.08 -2.09 -17.51
CA LYS A 242 -33.12 -1.67 -18.47
C LYS A 242 -33.39 -2.69 -19.59
N ARG A 243 -32.49 -3.66 -19.83
CA ARG A 243 -32.70 -4.76 -20.79
C ARG A 243 -33.34 -6.00 -20.20
N ARG A 244 -33.48 -6.08 -18.87
CA ARG A 244 -34.09 -7.21 -18.15
C ARG A 244 -35.48 -6.90 -17.56
N ALA A 245 -35.98 -5.68 -17.79
CA ALA A 245 -37.34 -5.25 -17.48
C ALA A 245 -38.05 -4.94 -18.79
#